data_AF-A0AAV7KXI5-F1
#
_entry.id   AF-A0AAV7KXI5-F1
#
_cell.length_a   1.000
_cell.length_b   1.000
_cell.length_c   1.000
_cell.angle_alpha   90.00
_cell.angle_beta   90.00
_cell.angle_gamma   90.00
#
_symmetry.space_group_name_H-M   'P 1'
#
loop_
_entity.id
_entity.type
_entity.pdbx_description
1 polymer ?
#
loop_
_entity_poly.entity_id
_entity_poly.type
_entity_poly.pdbx_seq_one_letter_code
_entity_poly.pdbx_strand_id
1 'polypeptide(L)'
;MRNARPRAEERYNEAHGRTRQIIEWTFGLLKARFRCLHLTGESLFYSPKKVCQIVVACCMLHNLALCRHVPFLQEEEAVDGRVAAVDPVDSEDDEAQDEEEDNRSAVIRQYFQ
;
A
#
# COMPACT_ATOMS: atom_id res chain seq x y z
N MET A 1 -25.18 -13.32 12.48
CA MET A 1 -26.03 -13.22 11.27
C MET A 1 -25.12 -13.03 10.08
N ARG A 2 -25.05 -14.00 9.15
CA ARG A 2 -24.24 -13.90 7.92
C ARG A 2 -25.07 -13.18 6.87
N ASN A 3 -24.72 -11.94 6.57
CA ASN A 3 -25.33 -11.20 5.47
C ASN A 3 -24.90 -11.91 4.18
N ALA A 4 -25.86 -12.43 3.40
CA ALA A 4 -25.57 -13.07 2.13
C ALA A 4 -25.05 -12.00 1.17
N ARG A 5 -23.73 -11.97 0.94
CA ARG A 5 -23.12 -11.00 0.03
C ARG A 5 -23.55 -11.35 -1.40
N PRO A 6 -24.07 -10.40 -2.19
CA PRO A 6 -24.29 -10.60 -3.61
C PRO A 6 -23.02 -11.14 -4.27
N ARG A 7 -23.14 -12.05 -5.25
CA ARG A 7 -21.99 -12.61 -6.00
C ARG A 7 -21.07 -11.52 -6.57
N ALA A 8 -21.65 -10.40 -6.98
CA ALA A 8 -20.95 -9.18 -7.40
C ALA A 8 -19.98 -8.65 -6.34
N GLU A 9 -20.42 -8.53 -5.09
CA GLU A 9 -19.59 -8.07 -3.97
C GLU A 9 -18.48 -9.07 -3.63
N GLU A 10 -18.75 -10.37 -3.72
CA GLU A 10 -17.73 -11.41 -3.51
C GLU A 10 -16.61 -11.30 -4.55
N ARG A 11 -16.97 -11.16 -5.84
CA ARG A 11 -15.99 -10.96 -6.92
C ARG A 11 -15.19 -9.67 -6.76
N TYR A 12 -15.84 -8.59 -6.34
CA TYR A 12 -15.15 -7.33 -6.03
C TYR A 12 -14.14 -7.52 -4.90
N ASN A 13 -14.56 -8.10 -3.78
CA ASN A 13 -13.69 -8.29 -2.62
C ASN A 13 -12.50 -9.18 -2.96
N GLU A 14 -12.70 -10.22 -3.78
CA GLU A 14 -11.61 -11.08 -4.24
C GLU A 14 -10.62 -10.32 -5.14
N ALA A 15 -11.11 -9.58 -6.15
CA ALA A 15 -10.26 -8.79 -7.04
C ALA A 15 -9.52 -7.67 -6.30
N HIS A 16 -10.22 -6.98 -5.40
CA HIS A 16 -9.65 -5.94 -4.55
C HIS A 16 -8.59 -6.51 -3.60
N GLY A 17 -8.85 -7.65 -2.97
CA GLY A 17 -7.92 -8.34 -2.09
C GLY A 17 -6.63 -8.76 -2.81
N ARG A 18 -6.74 -9.37 -4.00
CA ARG A 18 -5.57 -9.71 -4.82
C ARG A 18 -4.76 -8.48 -5.22
N THR A 19 -5.44 -7.40 -5.62
CA THR A 19 -4.78 -6.15 -6.01
C THR A 19 -4.02 -5.54 -4.83
N ARG A 20 -4.65 -5.50 -3.65
CA ARG A 20 -4.04 -5.02 -2.41
C ARG A 20 -2.80 -5.84 -2.05
N GLN A 21 -2.87 -7.18 -2.13
CA GLN A 21 -1.74 -8.07 -1.86
C GLN A 21 -0.53 -7.74 -2.76
N ILE A 22 -0.76 -7.56 -4.06
CA ILE A 22 0.30 -7.21 -5.02
C ILE A 22 0.94 -5.86 -4.67
N ILE A 23 0.12 -4.86 -4.33
CA ILE A 23 0.59 -3.52 -3.98
C ILE A 23 1.40 -3.55 -2.67
N GLU A 24 0.90 -4.24 -1.64
CA GLU A 24 1.58 -4.40 -0.35
C GLU A 24 2.94 -5.10 -0.53
N TRP A 25 2.99 -6.19 -1.29
CA TRP A 25 4.25 -6.88 -1.62
C TRP A 25 5.21 -5.99 -2.39
N THR A 26 4.71 -5.23 -3.38
CA THR A 26 5.53 -4.31 -4.16
C THR A 26 6.15 -3.24 -3.27
N PHE A 27 5.37 -2.63 -2.36
CA PHE A 27 5.90 -1.67 -1.42
C PHE A 27 6.88 -2.29 -0.42
N GLY A 28 6.65 -3.52 0.03
CA GLY A 28 7.60 -4.26 0.86
C GLY A 28 8.96 -4.42 0.17
N LEU A 29 8.97 -4.84 -1.10
CA LEU A 29 10.20 -5.00 -1.89
C LEU A 29 10.92 -3.66 -2.12
N LEU A 30 10.16 -2.60 -2.43
CA LEU A 30 10.75 -1.27 -2.65
C LEU A 30 11.37 -0.72 -1.37
N LYS A 31 10.69 -0.83 -0.21
CA LYS A 31 11.23 -0.41 1.09
C LYS A 31 12.44 -1.21 1.52
N ALA A 32 12.46 -2.51 1.23
CA ALA A 32 13.60 -3.36 1.54
C ALA A 32 14.81 -3.08 0.63
N ARG A 33 14.59 -2.66 -0.63
CA ARG A 33 15.68 -2.32 -1.56
C ARG A 33 16.22 -0.90 -1.38
N PHE A 34 15.33 0.06 -1.12
CA PHE A 34 15.65 1.47 -1.10
C PHE A 34 15.41 2.06 0.29
N ARG A 35 16.49 2.27 1.06
CA ARG A 35 16.39 2.82 2.40
C ARG A 35 15.74 4.21 2.47
N CYS A 36 15.75 4.97 1.37
CA CYS A 36 15.02 6.23 1.30
C CYS A 36 13.49 6.08 1.42
N LEU A 37 12.95 4.88 1.21
CA LEU A 37 11.56 4.52 1.48
C LEU A 37 11.39 3.78 2.82
N HIS A 38 12.49 3.35 3.43
CA HIS A 38 12.52 2.64 4.70
C HIS A 38 12.47 3.67 5.84
N LEU A 39 11.24 4.02 6.21
CA LEU A 39 10.97 4.93 7.31
C LEU A 39 10.78 4.11 8.59
N THR A 40 11.71 4.23 9.54
CA THR A 40 11.65 3.57 10.85
C THR A 40 10.79 4.31 11.88
N GLY A 41 10.10 5.40 11.52
CA GLY A 41 9.29 6.13 12.50
C GLY A 41 8.34 7.20 11.96
N GLU A 42 8.65 7.89 10.85
CA GLU A 42 7.81 9.02 10.37
C GLU A 42 7.69 9.05 8.85
N SER A 43 6.73 9.82 8.30
CA SER A 43 6.56 10.02 6.86
C SER A 43 7.80 10.61 6.18
N LEU A 44 7.91 10.47 4.86
CA LEU A 44 8.90 11.19 4.06
C LEU A 44 8.72 12.70 4.26
N PHE A 45 9.75 13.40 4.78
CA PHE A 45 9.78 14.86 4.97
C PHE A 45 9.86 15.65 3.66
N TYR A 46 8.99 15.35 2.72
CA TYR A 46 8.91 15.98 1.41
C TYR A 46 7.45 16.29 1.11
N SER A 47 7.22 17.28 0.24
CA SER A 47 5.87 17.54 -0.26
C SER A 47 5.30 16.29 -0.96
N PRO A 48 3.98 16.06 -0.96
CA PRO A 48 3.38 14.88 -1.60
C PRO A 48 3.82 14.70 -3.05
N LYS A 49 3.94 15.80 -3.80
CA LYS A 49 4.46 15.80 -5.17
C LYS A 49 5.88 15.23 -5.26
N LYS A 50 6.75 15.59 -4.33
CA LYS A 50 8.14 15.13 -4.29
C LYS A 50 8.23 13.67 -3.84
N VAL A 51 7.39 13.25 -2.89
CA VAL A 51 7.23 11.84 -2.50
C VAL A 51 6.85 10.98 -3.70
N CYS A 52 5.86 11.39 -4.49
CA CYS A 52 5.46 10.68 -5.72
C CYS A 52 6.63 10.52 -6.70
N GLN A 53 7.44 11.57 -6.90
CA GLN A 53 8.62 11.50 -7.75
C GLN A 53 9.67 10.49 -7.23
N ILE A 54 9.89 10.46 -5.92
CA ILE A 54 10.82 9.51 -5.29
C ILE A 54 10.33 8.08 -5.51
N VAL A 55 9.05 7.80 -5.24
CA VAL A 55 8.45 6.47 -5.43
C VAL A 55 8.56 6.02 -6.89
N VAL A 56 8.24 6.90 -7.84
CA VAL A 56 8.36 6.61 -9.29
C VAL A 56 9.80 6.29 -9.67
N ALA A 57 10.78 7.06 -9.20
CA ALA A 57 12.19 6.79 -9.45
C ALA A 57 12.61 5.42 -8.87
N CYS A 58 12.15 5.07 -7.67
CA CYS A 58 12.41 3.76 -7.06
C CYS A 58 11.83 2.61 -7.90
N CYS A 59 10.61 2.75 -8.42
CA CYS A 59 10.02 1.77 -9.34
C CYS A 59 10.84 1.59 -10.62
N MET A 60 11.28 2.69 -11.24
CA MET A 60 12.11 2.64 -12.44
C MET A 60 13.46 1.95 -12.18
N LEU A 61 14.11 2.30 -11.06
CA LEU A 61 15.39 1.71 -10.66
C LEU A 61 15.24 0.23 -10.29
N HIS A 62 14.13 -0.15 -9.65
CA HIS A 62 13.81 -1.55 -9.37
C HIS A 62 13.68 -2.36 -10.66
N ASN A 63 12.90 -1.85 -11.63
CA ASN A 63 12.73 -2.50 -12.91
C ASN A 63 14.06 -2.63 -13.66
N LEU A 64 14.89 -1.58 -13.65
CA LEU A 64 16.22 -1.64 -14.25
C LEU A 64 17.09 -2.71 -13.57
N ALA A 65 17.04 -2.80 -12.25
CA ALA A 65 17.78 -3.82 -11.50
C ALA A 65 17.33 -5.24 -11.86
N LEU A 66 16.02 -5.47 -12.03
CA LEU A 66 15.49 -6.75 -12.50
C LEU A 66 16.00 -7.08 -13.91
N CYS A 67 15.91 -6.14 -14.86
CA CYS A 67 16.40 -6.34 -16.22
C CYS A 67 17.91 -6.65 -16.27
N ARG A 68 18.68 -6.05 -15.36
CA ARG A 68 20.13 -6.23 -15.27
C ARG A 68 20.54 -7.37 -14.34
N HIS A 69 19.59 -8.14 -13.80
CA HIS A 69 19.84 -9.24 -12.85
C HIS A 69 20.71 -8.81 -11.66
N VAL A 70 20.54 -7.55 -11.21
CA VAL A 70 21.28 -7.04 -10.06
C VAL A 70 20.71 -7.72 -8.81
N PRO A 71 21.54 -8.48 -8.06
CA PRO A 71 21.08 -9.21 -6.90
C PRO A 71 20.41 -8.27 -5.90
N PHE A 72 19.38 -8.79 -5.25
CA PHE A 72 18.77 -8.11 -4.13
C PHE A 72 19.67 -8.35 -2.92
N LEU A 73 20.41 -7.33 -2.49
CA LEU A 73 21.22 -7.41 -1.27
C LEU A 73 20.27 -7.21 -0.09
N GLN A 74 19.89 -8.30 0.58
CA GLN A 74 19.34 -8.21 1.93
C GLN A 74 20.50 -7.85 2.86
N GLU A 75 20.63 -6.59 3.23
CA GLU A 75 21.40 -6.28 4.43
C GLU A 75 20.59 -6.79 5.63
N GLU A 76 21.20 -7.63 6.48
CA GLU A 76 20.62 -8.01 7.77
C GLU A 76 20.50 -6.74 8.62
N GLU A 77 19.36 -6.07 8.57
CA GLU A 77 19.05 -4.99 9.49
C GLU A 77 18.94 -5.60 10.90
N ALA A 78 19.83 -5.17 11.80
CA ALA A 78 19.73 -5.48 13.21
C ALA A 78 18.34 -5.07 13.71
N VAL A 79 17.60 -6.03 14.26
CA VAL A 79 16.28 -5.79 14.86
C VAL A 79 16.47 -4.88 16.07
N ASP A 80 16.36 -3.56 15.90
CA ASP A 80 16.21 -2.66 17.04
C ASP A 80 14.82 -2.90 17.62
N GLY A 81 14.79 -3.60 18.75
CA GLY A 81 13.60 -4.11 19.44
C GLY A 81 12.73 -3.03 20.08
N ARG A 82 12.52 -1.90 19.40
CA ARG A 82 11.51 -0.91 19.78
C ARG A 82 10.25 -1.19 19.00
N VAL A 83 9.36 -1.97 19.61
CA VAL A 83 7.93 -1.84 19.37
C VAL A 83 7.56 -0.41 19.73
N ALA A 84 7.54 0.49 18.74
CA ALA A 84 6.95 1.80 18.91
C ALA A 84 5.50 1.56 19.33
N ALA A 85 5.16 2.01 20.53
CA ALA A 85 3.78 2.11 20.95
C ALA A 85 3.05 2.87 19.84
N VAL A 86 2.08 2.20 19.20
CA VAL A 86 1.25 2.85 18.20
C VAL A 86 0.40 3.81 19.00
N ASP A 87 0.76 5.09 18.99
CA ASP A 87 -0.11 6.12 19.55
C ASP A 87 -1.46 6.02 18.86
N PRO A 88 -2.58 6.22 19.58
CA PRO A 88 -3.89 6.28 18.95
C PRO A 88 -3.82 7.35 17.87
N VAL A 89 -4.04 6.95 16.61
CA VAL A 89 -4.33 7.91 15.55
C VAL A 89 -5.67 8.51 15.93
N ASP A 90 -5.65 9.69 16.55
CA ASP A 90 -6.81 10.58 16.54
C ASP A 90 -7.02 10.99 15.09
N SER A 91 -7.75 10.10 14.41
CA SER A 91 -8.37 10.39 13.13
C SER A 91 -9.47 11.36 13.49
N GLU A 92 -9.23 12.66 13.28
CA GLU A 92 -10.36 13.56 13.11
C GLU A 92 -11.14 13.00 11.91
N ASP A 93 -12.25 12.32 12.22
CA ASP A 93 -13.23 11.83 11.25
C ASP A 93 -13.78 13.04 10.50
N ASP A 94 -13.08 13.44 9.45
CA ASP A 94 -13.63 14.31 8.41
C ASP A 94 -14.71 13.49 7.68
N GLU A 95 -15.90 14.07 7.57
CA GLU A 95 -17.18 13.48 7.15
C GLU A 95 -17.17 12.91 5.70
N ALA A 96 -16.38 11.87 5.43
CA ALA A 96 -16.23 11.25 4.10
C ALA A 96 -16.79 9.82 3.99
N GLN A 97 -17.43 9.31 5.06
CA GLN A 97 -17.93 7.93 5.10
C GLN A 97 -19.08 7.68 4.11
N ASP A 98 -19.90 8.70 3.82
CA ASP A 98 -21.04 8.58 2.90
C ASP A 98 -20.61 8.52 1.41
N GLU A 99 -19.51 9.20 1.03
CA GLU A 99 -19.02 9.19 -0.35
C GLU A 99 -18.25 7.90 -0.71
N GLU A 100 -17.55 7.31 0.26
CA GLU A 100 -16.77 6.09 0.04
C GLU A 100 -17.69 4.86 -0.15
N GLU A 101 -18.77 4.76 0.61
CA GLU A 101 -19.73 3.65 0.47
C GLU A 101 -20.51 3.72 -0.86
N ASP A 102 -20.81 4.93 -1.34
CA ASP A 102 -21.46 5.13 -2.64
C ASP A 102 -20.51 4.80 -3.81
N ASN A 103 -19.24 5.22 -3.74
CA ASN A 103 -18.25 4.88 -4.76
C ASN A 103 -18.01 3.36 -4.86
N ARG A 104 -17.85 2.69 -3.71
CA ARG A 104 -17.71 1.23 -3.68
C ARG A 104 -18.92 0.55 -4.31
N SER A 105 -20.12 0.98 -3.92
CA SER A 105 -21.38 0.45 -4.44
C SER A 105 -21.52 0.68 -5.95
N ALA A 106 -21.14 1.85 -6.44
CA ALA A 106 -21.12 2.20 -7.87
C ALA A 106 -20.14 1.32 -8.66
N VAL A 107 -18.91 1.14 -8.17
CA VAL A 107 -17.90 0.29 -8.82
C VAL A 107 -18.36 -1.16 -8.90
N ILE A 108 -18.95 -1.70 -7.82
CA ILE A 108 -19.46 -3.07 -7.80
C ILE A 108 -20.57 -3.23 -8.85
N ARG A 109 -21.55 -2.33 -8.87
CA ARG A 109 -22.67 -2.38 -9.83
C ARG A 109 -22.20 -2.23 -11.28
N GLN A 110 -21.22 -1.37 -11.53
CA GLN A 110 -20.76 -1.07 -12.88
C GLN A 110 -19.86 -2.17 -13.48
N TYR A 111 -18.98 -2.77 -12.67
CA TYR A 111 -17.91 -3.65 -13.16
C TYR A 111 -18.03 -5.12 -12.74
N PHE A 112 -18.84 -5.44 -11.73
CA PHE A 112 -18.95 -6.78 -11.17
C PHE A 112 -20.43 -7.25 -11.19
N GLN A 113 -20.83 -7.94 -12.27
CA GLN A 113 -22.17 -8.52 -12.44
C GLN A 113 -22.30 -9.92 -11.81
#